data_AF-A0A4Q5QLU5-F1
#
_entry.id   AF-A0A4Q5QLU5-F1
#
_cell.length_a   1.000
_cell.length_b   1.000
_cell.length_c   1.000
_cell.angle_alpha   90.00
_cell.angle_beta   90.00
_cell.angle_gamma   90.00
#
_symmetry.space_group_name_H-M   'P 1'
#
loop_
_entity.id
_entity.type
_entity.pdbx_description
1 polymer ?
#
loop_
_entity_poly.entity_id
_entity_poly.type
_entity_poly.pdbx_seq_one_letter_code
_entity_poly.pdbx_strand_id
1 'polypeptide(L)'
;MRGLTGHSSAPGQLTRMSPMSSNEAARLAALRALALVGSPPEPHFDAVCRTAQVLFDVPICLISIVEEREQWFKARCGLDLERTPRE
;
A
#
# COMPACT_ATOMS: atom_id res chain seq x y z
N MET A 1 -31.41 32.39 1.63
CA MET A 1 -31.97 31.31 0.79
C MET A 1 -31.08 31.11 -0.43
N ARG A 2 -30.32 30.01 -0.44
CA ARG A 2 -29.91 29.17 -1.58
C ARG A 2 -28.86 28.22 -1.02
N GLY A 3 -29.29 26.99 -0.77
CA GLY A 3 -28.40 25.91 -0.36
C GLY A 3 -27.51 25.50 -1.51
N LEU A 4 -26.27 25.14 -1.19
CA LEU A 4 -25.45 24.26 -2.01
C LEU A 4 -24.96 23.14 -1.11
N THR A 5 -25.44 21.96 -1.49
CA THR A 5 -25.18 20.63 -0.97
C THR A 5 -23.70 20.25 -1.02
N GLY A 6 -23.26 19.60 0.06
CA GLY A 6 -22.60 18.29 0.01
C GLY A 6 -21.29 18.16 -0.76
N HIS A 7 -20.18 18.18 -0.01
CA HIS A 7 -19.07 17.26 -0.26
C HIS A 7 -18.72 16.58 1.07
N SER A 8 -19.63 15.69 1.50
CA SER A 8 -19.27 14.62 2.42
C SER A 8 -18.29 13.73 1.66
N SER A 9 -16.99 13.97 1.85
CA SER A 9 -15.98 12.99 1.48
C SER A 9 -16.10 11.86 2.49
N ALA A 10 -17.02 10.94 2.21
CA ALA A 10 -16.96 9.61 2.80
C ALA A 10 -15.55 9.07 2.52
N PRO A 11 -14.87 8.44 3.50
CA PRO A 11 -13.69 7.64 3.20
C PRO A 11 -14.15 6.43 2.37
N GLY A 12 -14.30 6.66 1.07
CA GLY A 12 -14.66 5.66 0.08
C GLY A 12 -13.47 4.72 -0.12
N GLN A 13 -13.44 3.66 0.68
CA GLN A 13 -13.26 2.32 0.16
C GLN A 13 -11.93 2.08 -0.61
N LEU A 14 -10.80 2.14 0.08
CA LEU A 14 -9.49 1.70 -0.45
C LEU A 14 -9.21 0.20 -0.26
N THR A 15 -10.23 -0.63 -0.04
CA THR A 15 -10.06 -2.08 0.05
C THR A 15 -10.95 -2.80 -0.96
N ARG A 16 -10.66 -2.63 -2.26
CA ARG A 16 -10.99 -3.72 -3.18
C ARG A 16 -10.01 -4.84 -2.88
N MET A 17 -10.50 -5.84 -2.15
CA MET A 17 -9.89 -7.16 -2.02
C MET A 17 -9.20 -7.52 -3.33
N SER A 18 -7.89 -7.77 -3.32
CA SER A 18 -7.31 -8.55 -4.41
C SER A 18 -7.95 -9.92 -4.29
N PRO A 19 -8.79 -10.36 -5.26
CA PRO A 19 -9.31 -11.71 -5.22
C PRO A 19 -8.09 -12.62 -5.12
N MET A 20 -8.11 -13.57 -4.17
CA MET A 20 -7.11 -14.63 -4.10
C MET A 20 -7.09 -15.27 -5.48
N SER A 21 -6.11 -14.86 -6.29
CA SER A 21 -6.05 -15.30 -7.68
C SER A 21 -5.87 -16.82 -7.66
N SER A 22 -6.37 -17.52 -8.68
CA SER A 22 -6.13 -18.97 -8.82
C SER A 22 -4.64 -19.35 -8.77
N ASN A 23 -3.75 -18.37 -8.89
CA ASN A 23 -2.30 -18.50 -8.84
C ASN A 23 -1.64 -18.01 -7.53
N GLU A 24 -2.40 -17.85 -6.44
CA GLU A 24 -1.89 -17.23 -5.20
C GLU A 24 -0.69 -17.99 -4.61
N ALA A 25 -0.71 -19.32 -4.64
CA ALA A 25 0.40 -20.14 -4.15
C ALA A 25 1.71 -19.85 -4.91
N ALA A 26 1.66 -19.73 -6.24
CA ALA A 26 2.85 -19.42 -7.03
C ALA A 26 3.31 -17.97 -6.83
N ARG A 27 2.37 -17.03 -6.66
CA ARG A 27 2.69 -15.63 -6.34
C ARG A 27 3.44 -15.54 -5.00
N LEU A 28 2.96 -16.21 -3.96
CA LEU A 28 3.62 -16.25 -2.64
C LEU A 28 4.99 -16.92 -2.73
N ALA A 29 5.13 -18.01 -3.50
CA ALA A 29 6.42 -18.65 -3.74
C ALA A 29 7.42 -17.71 -4.42
N ALA A 30 6.99 -16.98 -5.46
CA ALA A 30 7.80 -15.98 -6.13
C ALA A 30 8.17 -14.81 -5.20
N LEU A 31 7.23 -14.34 -4.37
CA LEU A 31 7.48 -13.29 -3.39
C LEU A 31 8.54 -13.72 -2.36
N ARG A 32 8.43 -14.94 -1.82
CA ARG A 32 9.39 -15.49 -0.86
C ARG A 32 10.78 -15.64 -1.49
N ALA A 33 10.86 -15.99 -2.78
CA ALA A 33 12.13 -16.06 -3.51
C ALA A 33 12.83 -14.70 -3.67
N LEU A 34 12.09 -13.58 -3.62
CA LEU A 34 12.66 -12.22 -3.67
C LEU A 34 13.28 -11.77 -2.33
N ALA A 35 13.01 -12.46 -1.22
CA ALA A 35 13.51 -12.14 0.12
C ALA A 35 13.27 -10.67 0.57
N LEU A 36 12.22 -10.03 0.06
CA LEU A 36 11.92 -8.62 0.34
C LEU A 36 11.17 -8.41 1.67
N VAL A 37 10.35 -9.38 2.08
CA VAL A 37 9.54 -9.26 3.31
C VAL A 37 10.47 -9.29 4.53
N GLY A 38 10.41 -8.24 5.36
CA GLY A 38 11.26 -8.11 6.56
C GLY A 38 12.71 -7.72 6.28
N SER A 39 13.06 -7.46 5.01
CA SER A 39 14.37 -6.88 4.68
C SER A 39 14.47 -5.43 5.18
N PRO A 40 15.68 -4.92 5.46
CA PRO A 40 15.88 -3.52 5.87
C PRO A 40 15.32 -2.51 4.84
N PRO A 41 15.08 -1.25 5.25
CA PRO A 41 14.76 -0.18 4.33
C PRO A 41 15.86 -0.01 3.27
N GLU A 42 15.45 0.27 2.04
CA GLU A 42 16.35 0.43 0.91
C GLU A 42 16.09 1.77 0.21
N PRO A 43 17.10 2.64 0.03
CA PRO A 43 16.90 4.03 -0.41
C PRO A 43 16.18 4.21 -1.75
N HIS A 44 16.28 3.22 -2.64
CA HIS A 44 15.66 3.29 -3.96
C HIS A 44 14.13 3.13 -3.89
N PHE A 45 13.60 2.28 -3.00
CA PHE A 45 12.15 2.20 -2.78
C PHE A 45 11.62 3.47 -2.12
N ASP A 46 12.36 4.03 -1.16
CA ASP A 46 12.00 5.31 -0.53
C ASP A 46 11.98 6.46 -1.54
N ALA A 47 12.93 6.48 -2.48
CA ALA A 47 12.98 7.49 -3.54
C ALA A 47 11.75 7.41 -4.45
N VAL A 48 11.32 6.20 -4.84
CA VAL A 48 10.09 6.00 -5.62
C VAL A 48 8.87 6.50 -4.85
N CYS A 49 8.75 6.10 -3.57
CA CYS A 49 7.64 6.48 -2.71
C CYS A 49 7.54 8.00 -2.51
N ARG A 50 8.67 8.67 -2.23
CA ARG A 50 8.73 10.14 -2.11
C ARG A 50 8.43 10.85 -3.42
N THR A 51 8.94 10.33 -4.54
CA THR A 51 8.69 10.93 -5.87
C THR A 51 7.20 10.88 -6.20
N ALA A 52 6.55 9.74 -5.98
CA ALA A 52 5.11 9.60 -6.19
C ALA A 52 4.32 10.53 -5.25
N GLN A 53 4.69 10.62 -3.97
CA GLN A 53 4.04 11.52 -3.02
C GLN A 53 4.03 12.97 -3.50
N VAL A 54 5.19 13.47 -3.95
CA VAL A 54 5.35 14.85 -4.45
C VAL A 54 4.64 15.04 -5.79
N LEU A 55 4.78 14.09 -6.73
CA LEU A 55 4.22 14.22 -8.07
C LEU A 55 2.69 14.26 -8.07
N PHE A 56 2.06 13.50 -7.17
CA PHE A 56 0.60 13.40 -7.09
C PHE A 56 -0.03 14.27 -6.00
N ASP A 57 0.77 15.03 -5.25
CA ASP A 57 0.32 15.90 -4.14
C ASP A 57 -0.59 15.16 -3.15
N VAL A 58 -0.13 13.99 -2.67
CA VAL A 58 -0.88 13.14 -1.74
C VAL A 58 -0.22 13.10 -0.35
N PRO A 59 -1.01 13.04 0.74
CA PRO A 59 -0.46 13.02 2.09
C PRO A 59 0.23 11.69 2.42
N ILE A 60 -0.19 10.59 1.79
CA ILE A 60 0.30 9.24 2.05
C ILE A 60 0.64 8.54 0.73
N CYS A 61 1.81 7.91 0.68
CA CYS A 61 2.22 7.02 -0.40
C CYS A 61 2.91 5.79 0.20
N LEU A 62 2.66 4.61 -0.37
CA LEU A 62 3.14 3.33 0.14
C LEU A 62 3.60 2.43 -1.01
N ILE A 63 4.67 1.68 -0.78
CA ILE A 63 5.00 0.49 -1.57
C ILE A 63 4.65 -0.72 -0.71
N SER A 64 3.48 -1.30 -0.94
CA SER A 64 2.96 -2.42 -0.17
C SER A 64 3.31 -3.77 -0.80
N ILE A 65 3.92 -4.65 -0.01
CA ILE A 65 4.13 -6.06 -0.33
C ILE A 65 3.04 -6.87 0.36
N VAL A 66 2.19 -7.52 -0.42
CA VAL A 66 1.08 -8.33 0.09
C VAL A 66 1.54 -9.76 0.30
N GLU A 67 1.68 -10.19 1.55
CA GLU A 67 1.96 -11.58 1.92
C GLU A 67 0.67 -12.34 2.27
N GLU A 68 0.77 -13.60 2.66
CA GLU A 68 -0.36 -14.49 2.93
C GLU A 68 -1.35 -13.90 3.95
N ARG A 69 -0.85 -13.29 5.04
CA ARG A 69 -1.68 -12.82 6.17
C ARG A 69 -1.52 -11.35 6.51
N GLU A 70 -0.54 -10.68 5.93
CA GLU A 70 -0.19 -9.30 6.26
C GLU A 70 0.21 -8.58 4.98
N GLN A 71 -0.02 -7.27 4.94
CA GLN A 71 0.72 -6.39 4.03
C GLN A 71 1.87 -5.75 4.79
N TRP A 72 3.05 -5.76 4.18
CA TRP A 72 4.25 -5.13 4.71
C TRP A 72 4.66 -3.96 3.83
N PHE A 73 5.00 -2.81 4.42
CA PHE A 73 5.32 -1.60 3.67
C PHE A 73 6.83 -1.51 3.43
N LYS A 74 7.26 -1.77 2.18
CA LYS A 74 8.67 -1.68 1.78
C LYS A 74 9.20 -0.26 1.79
N ALA A 75 8.32 0.69 1.48
CA ALA A 75 8.54 2.11 1.66
C ALA A 75 7.21 2.77 2.06
N ARG A 76 7.31 3.81 2.89
CA ARG A 76 6.16 4.55 3.42
C ARG A 76 6.50 6.03 3.56
N CYS A 77 5.60 6.90 3.12
CA CYS A 77 5.68 8.34 3.31
C CYS A 77 4.35 8.83 3.88
N GLY A 78 4.41 9.64 4.94
CA GLY A 78 3.22 10.17 5.61
C GLY A 78 2.43 9.16 6.47
N LEU A 79 2.98 7.98 6.72
CA LEU A 79 2.38 6.95 7.58
C LEU A 79 3.43 6.32 8.49
N ASP A 80 3.14 6.25 9.79
CA ASP A 80 3.98 5.58 10.79
C ASP A 80 3.44 4.20 11.19
N LEU A 81 3.38 3.32 10.19
CA LEU A 81 2.98 1.94 10.32
C LEU A 81 3.84 1.09 9.39
N GLU A 82 4.28 -0.08 9.84
CA GLU A 82 5.15 -0.97 9.04
C GLU A 82 4.39 -2.09 8.33
N ARG A 83 3.23 -2.46 8.86
CA ARG A 83 2.38 -3.52 8.32
C ARG A 83 0.94 -3.38 8.78
N THR A 84 0.03 -4.03 8.06
CA THR A 84 -1.32 -4.31 8.57
C THR A 84 -1.65 -5.77 8.33
N PRO A 85 -2.65 -6.34 9.02
CA PRO A 85 -3.29 -7.57 8.59
C PRO A 85 -3.74 -7.45 7.13
N ARG A 86 -3.69 -8.57 6.42
CA ARG A 86 -4.42 -8.77 5.19
C ARG A 86 -5.81 -9.22 5.63
N GLU A 87 -6.78 -8.32 5.47
CA GLU A 87 -8.20 -8.39 5.92
C GLU A 87 -8.51 -7.67 7.24
#